data_AF-M0NUK0-F1
#
_entry.id   AF-M0NUK0-F1
#
_cell.length_a   1.000
_cell.length_b   1.000
_cell.length_c   1.000
_cell.angle_alpha   90.00
_cell.angle_beta   90.00
_cell.angle_gamma   90.00
#
_symmetry.space_group_name_H-M   'P 1'
#
loop_
_entity.id
_entity.type
_entity.pdbx_description
1 polymer ?
#
loop_
_entity_poly.entity_id
_entity_poly.type
_entity_poly.pdbx_seq_one_letter_code
_entity_poly.pdbx_strand_id
1 'polypeptide(L)'
;MVSTVPALGGIPGGPELLIILIILVVFVAVPAVAVAGVVLLLTLRSDDDGVDAERIAELEAEVERIRETVDDDPDERDGEDRL
;
A
#
# COMPACT_ATOMS: atom_id res chain seq x y z
N MET A 1 9.12 37.67 34.74
CA MET A 1 7.88 38.36 34.32
C MET A 1 7.18 37.43 33.33
N VAL A 2 6.03 36.86 33.69
CA VAL A 2 5.23 36.05 32.76
C VAL A 2 4.24 36.99 32.06
N SER A 3 4.19 36.93 30.74
CA SER A 3 3.44 37.84 29.87
C SER A 3 1.92 37.62 30.00
N THR A 4 1.16 38.71 30.09
CA THR A 4 -0.31 38.78 30.18
C THR A 4 -0.97 39.16 28.84
N VAL A 5 -0.38 38.78 27.71
CA VAL A 5 -0.86 39.09 26.33
C VAL A 5 -1.48 37.82 25.70
N PRO A 6 -2.57 37.92 24.91
CA PRO A 6 -3.50 36.81 24.68
C PRO A 6 -2.90 35.58 23.98
N ALA A 7 -3.36 34.40 24.40
CA ALA A 7 -3.03 33.09 23.81
C ALA A 7 -3.99 32.65 22.67
N LEU A 8 -4.77 33.59 22.10
CA LEU A 8 -5.31 33.65 20.73
C LEU A 8 -6.51 34.63 20.68
N GLY A 9 -6.27 35.81 20.11
CA GLY A 9 -7.28 36.81 19.76
C GLY A 9 -6.62 37.92 18.95
N GLY A 10 -6.68 37.82 17.61
CA GLY A 10 -5.88 38.60 16.65
C GLY A 10 -5.04 37.70 15.73
N ILE A 11 -4.34 38.28 14.75
CA ILE A 11 -3.36 37.54 13.93
C ILE A 11 -2.16 37.21 14.83
N PRO A 12 -1.81 35.93 15.02
CA PRO A 12 -0.77 35.50 15.96
C PRO A 12 0.63 36.01 15.56
N GLY A 13 1.47 36.33 16.55
CA GLY A 13 2.81 36.87 16.35
C GLY A 13 3.85 36.37 17.36
N GLY A 14 5.13 36.42 16.95
CA GLY A 14 6.27 36.13 17.82
C GLY A 14 6.22 34.73 18.48
N PRO A 15 6.13 34.62 19.82
CA PRO A 15 6.09 33.33 20.52
C PRO A 15 4.91 32.43 20.15
N GLU A 16 3.78 33.00 19.75
CA GLU A 16 2.58 32.24 19.37
C GLU A 16 2.81 31.42 18.09
N LEU A 17 3.55 31.96 17.13
CA LEU A 17 3.94 31.23 15.92
C LEU A 17 4.87 30.05 16.22
N LEU A 18 5.76 30.20 17.21
CA LEU A 18 6.60 29.10 17.67
C LEU A 18 5.75 27.97 18.26
N ILE A 19 4.73 28.31 19.06
CA ILE A 19 3.80 27.33 19.62
C ILE A 19 3.01 26.63 18.51
N ILE A 20 2.48 27.39 17.54
CA ILE A 20 1.77 26.82 16.38
C ILE A 20 2.68 25.89 15.58
N LEU A 21 3.93 26.29 15.35
CA LEU A 21 4.92 25.45 14.67
C LEU A 21 5.16 24.16 15.43
N ILE A 22 5.35 24.22 16.75
CA ILE A 22 5.54 23.03 17.59
C ILE A 22 4.31 22.12 17.50
N ILE A 23 3.10 22.67 17.58
CA ILE A 23 1.85 21.91 17.44
C ILE A 23 1.79 21.26 16.05
N LEU A 24 2.08 21.99 14.97
CA LEU A 24 2.08 21.45 13.62
C LEU A 24 3.11 20.33 13.45
N VAL A 25 4.31 20.48 14.01
CA VAL A 25 5.32 19.42 13.97
C VAL A 25 4.84 18.18 14.72
N VAL A 26 4.33 18.34 15.94
CA VAL A 26 3.93 17.22 16.79
C VAL A 26 2.69 16.51 16.24
N PHE A 27 1.71 17.24 15.74
CA PHE A 27 0.42 16.66 15.32
C PHE A 27 0.31 16.39 13.82
N VAL A 28 1.14 17.02 12.99
CA VAL A 28 1.12 16.81 11.53
C VAL A 28 2.40 16.12 11.09
N ALA A 29 3.57 16.71 11.37
CA ALA A 29 4.82 16.19 10.82
C ALA A 29 5.17 14.81 11.39
N VAL A 30 5.06 14.61 12.72
CA VAL A 30 5.39 13.34 13.36
C VAL A 30 4.47 12.21 12.87
N PRO A 31 3.12 12.33 12.89
CA PRO A 31 2.25 11.30 12.35
C PRO A 31 2.46 11.06 10.85
N ALA A 32 2.66 12.11 10.05
CA ALA A 32 2.92 11.96 8.62
C ALA A 32 4.20 11.17 8.35
N VAL A 33 5.29 11.47 9.07
CA VAL A 33 6.55 10.73 8.95
C VAL A 33 6.39 9.30 9.45
N ALA A 34 5.64 9.06 10.52
CA ALA A 34 5.36 7.71 10.99
C ALA A 34 4.63 6.88 9.94
N VAL A 35 3.57 7.43 9.33
CA VAL A 35 2.84 6.77 8.25
C VAL A 35 3.74 6.53 7.05
N ALA A 36 4.50 7.54 6.62
CA ALA A 36 5.44 7.41 5.51
C ALA A 36 6.49 6.32 5.77
N GLY A 37 6.99 6.22 7.00
CA GLY A 37 7.94 5.19 7.41
C GLY A 37 7.33 3.78 7.38
N VAL A 38 6.09 3.62 7.85
CA VAL A 38 5.37 2.34 7.78
C VAL A 38 5.13 1.94 6.33
N VAL A 39 4.63 2.86 5.49
CA VAL A 39 4.41 2.60 4.06
C VAL A 39 5.71 2.21 3.39
N LEU A 40 6.78 2.97 3.60
CA LEU A 40 8.10 2.67 3.03
C LEU A 40 8.61 1.29 3.47
N LEU A 41 8.47 0.96 4.76
CA LEU A 41 8.87 -0.36 5.29
C LEU A 41 8.08 -1.49 4.64
N LEU A 42 6.76 -1.33 4.50
CA LEU A 42 5.91 -2.32 3.86
C LEU A 42 6.25 -2.46 2.38
N THR A 43 6.46 -1.36 1.66
CA THR A 43 6.89 -1.37 0.26
C THR A 43 8.24 -2.06 0.09
N LEU A 44 9.24 -1.74 0.91
CA LEU A 44 10.54 -2.41 0.87
C LEU A 44 10.45 -3.90 1.16
N ARG A 45 9.54 -4.30 2.06
CA ARG A 45 9.33 -5.70 2.40
C ARG A 45 8.61 -6.45 1.27
N SER A 46 7.67 -5.80 0.57
CA SER A 46 7.00 -6.38 -0.58
C SER A 46 7.91 -6.49 -1.82
N ASP A 47 8.92 -5.62 -1.97
CA ASP A 47 9.97 -5.82 -2.98
C ASP A 47 10.86 -7.05 -2.67
N ASP A 48 10.98 -7.43 -1.39
CA ASP A 48 11.66 -8.67 -0.95
C ASP A 48 10.78 -9.93 -1.16
N ASP A 49 9.47 -9.77 -1.43
CA ASP A 49 8.57 -10.84 -1.91
C ASP A 49 8.83 -11.19 -3.39
N GLY A 50 10.04 -10.97 -3.91
CA GLY A 50 10.51 -11.57 -5.16
C GLY A 50 10.34 -13.09 -5.17
N VAL A 51 10.26 -13.73 -3.99
CA VAL A 51 9.92 -15.16 -3.82
C VAL A 51 8.46 -15.47 -4.19
N ASP A 52 7.53 -14.57 -3.93
CA ASP A 52 6.12 -14.74 -4.31
C ASP A 52 5.91 -14.45 -5.79
N ALA A 53 6.64 -13.48 -6.36
CA ALA A 53 6.65 -13.24 -7.80
C ALA A 53 7.17 -14.47 -8.59
N GLU A 54 8.23 -15.11 -8.11
CA GLU A 54 8.77 -16.34 -8.71
C GLU A 54 7.76 -17.51 -8.61
N ARG A 55 7.08 -17.67 -7.47
CA ARG A 55 6.03 -18.68 -7.30
C ARG A 55 4.79 -18.42 -8.15
N ILE A 56 4.38 -17.17 -8.32
CA ILE A 56 3.26 -16.80 -9.18
C ILE A 56 3.61 -17.11 -10.64
N ALA A 57 4.84 -16.80 -11.08
CA ALA A 57 5.29 -17.14 -12.43
C ALA A 57 5.36 -18.65 -12.66
N GLU A 58 5.80 -19.43 -11.65
CA GLU A 58 5.76 -20.90 -11.70
C GLU A 58 4.32 -21.44 -11.77
N LEU A 59 3.40 -20.86 -10.98
CA LEU A 59 1.98 -21.23 -10.98
C LEU A 59 1.28 -20.88 -12.29
N GLU A 60 1.59 -19.75 -12.92
CA GLU A 60 1.06 -19.37 -14.22
C GLU A 60 1.56 -20.31 -15.33
N ALA A 61 2.84 -20.72 -15.29
CA ALA A 61 3.40 -21.68 -16.26
C ALA A 61 2.82 -23.10 -16.10
N GLU A 62 2.50 -23.53 -14.88
CA GLU A 62 1.82 -24.80 -14.63
C GLU A 62 0.37 -24.77 -15.15
N VAL A 63 -0.35 -23.66 -14.95
CA VAL A 63 -1.72 -23.48 -15.47
C VAL A 63 -1.75 -23.49 -17.00
N GLU A 64 -0.78 -22.84 -17.66
CA GLU A 64 -0.69 -22.86 -19.13
C GLU A 64 -0.54 -24.30 -19.66
N ARG A 65 0.32 -25.13 -19.03
CA ARG A 65 0.45 -26.55 -19.39
C ARG A 65 -0.81 -27.37 -19.14
N ILE A 66 -1.49 -27.14 -18.02
CA ILE A 66 -2.75 -27.85 -17.70
C ILE A 66 -3.82 -27.47 -18.72
N ARG A 67 -3.89 -26.18 -19.09
CA ARG A 67 -4.84 -25.69 -20.07
C ARG A 67 -4.54 -26.23 -21.47
N GLU A 68 -3.28 -26.28 -21.88
CA GLU A 68 -2.88 -26.88 -23.15
C GLU A 68 -3.24 -28.37 -23.21
N THR A 69 -3.03 -29.12 -22.11
CA THR A 69 -3.42 -30.55 -22.03
C THR A 69 -4.94 -30.75 -22.04
N VAL A 70 -5.72 -29.83 -21.47
CA VAL A 70 -7.19 -29.89 -21.44
C VAL A 70 -7.82 -29.42 -22.76
N ASP A 71 -7.22 -28.43 -23.44
CA ASP A 71 -7.67 -27.96 -24.76
C ASP A 71 -7.24 -28.90 -25.90
N ASP A 72 -6.19 -29.73 -25.73
CA ASP A 72 -5.83 -30.82 -26.65
C ASP A 72 -6.73 -32.07 -26.52
N ASP A 73 -7.69 -32.07 -25.57
CA ASP A 73 -8.69 -33.11 -25.38
C ASP A 73 -10.13 -32.67 -25.81
N PRO A 74 -10.37 -32.19 -27.06
CA PRO A 74 -11.72 -31.92 -27.55
C PRO A 74 -12.37 -33.16 -28.23
N ASP A 75 -11.99 -34.38 -27.84
CA ASP A 75 -12.48 -35.63 -28.44
C ASP A 75 -13.67 -36.29 -27.71
N GLU A 76 -14.29 -35.63 -26.72
CA GLU A 76 -15.47 -36.17 -26.02
C GLU A 76 -16.72 -35.26 -26.09
N ARG A 77 -16.88 -34.48 -27.17
CA ARG A 77 -18.20 -33.95 -27.53
C ARG A 77 -18.85 -34.78 -28.63
N ASP A 78 -19.62 -35.74 -28.13
CA ASP A 78 -20.98 -35.98 -28.60
C ASP A 78 -21.08 -36.75 -29.93
N GLY A 79 -20.61 -38.00 -29.89
CA GLY A 79 -21.01 -39.07 -30.81
C GLY A 79 -22.42 -39.62 -30.53
N GLU A 80 -23.34 -38.81 -30.00
CA GLU A 80 -24.69 -39.24 -29.62
C GLU A 80 -25.80 -38.54 -30.44
N ASP A 81 -25.58 -38.24 -31.74
CA ASP A 81 -26.69 -37.89 -32.64
C ASP A 81 -27.19 -39.11 -33.44
N ARG A 82 -28.06 -39.85 -32.75
CA ARG A 82 -29.29 -40.52 -33.21
C ARG A 82 -29.25 -41.48 -34.41
N LEU A 83 -29.51 -42.75 -34.07
CA LEU A 83 -30.18 -43.80 -34.85
C LEU A 83 -31.54 -43.37 -35.43
#